data_AF-A0A0Q5BAJ2-F1
#
_entry.id   AF-A0A0Q5BAJ2-F1
#
_cell.length_a   1.000
_cell.length_b   1.000
_cell.length_c   1.000
_cell.angle_alpha   90.00
_cell.angle_beta   90.00
_cell.angle_gamma   90.00
#
_symmetry.space_group_name_H-M   'P 1'
#
loop_
_entity.id
_entity.type
_entity.pdbx_description
1 polymer ?
#
loop_
_entity_poly.entity_id
_entity_poly.type
_entity_poly.pdbx_seq_one_letter_code
_entity_poly.pdbx_strand_id
1 'polypeptide(L)' 'MQNACTRPLDVDDAVALVAVLATLEGLLAARRLPDAEIELIRRSLEQGGGVLAGADHEELAAALSALNGRLRATIG' A
#
# COMPACT_ATOMS: atom_id res chain seq x y z
N MET A 1 17.81 19.65 -1.07
CA MET A 1 17.79 19.06 -2.43
C MET A 1 16.47 18.33 -2.60
N GLN A 2 15.54 18.94 -3.33
CA GLN A 2 14.22 18.37 -3.60
C GLN A 2 14.33 17.51 -4.86
N ASN A 3 14.57 16.20 -4.70
CA ASN A 3 14.39 15.26 -5.80
C ASN A 3 12.90 14.95 -5.95
N ALA A 4 12.12 15.95 -6.37
CA ALA A 4 10.79 15.70 -6.91
C ALA A 4 10.97 15.14 -8.33
N CYS A 5 11.40 13.88 -8.44
CA CYS A 5 11.18 13.10 -9.65
C CYS A 5 9.69 12.75 -9.71
N THR A 6 8.83 13.75 -9.93
CA THR A 6 7.41 13.52 -10.24
C THR A 6 7.26 13.28 -11.73
N ARG A 7 7.93 12.25 -12.25
CA ARG A 7 7.47 11.68 -13.51
C ARG A 7 6.07 11.13 -13.19
N PRO A 8 5.02 11.56 -13.91
CA PRO A 8 3.69 10.99 -13.73
C PRO A 8 3.79 9.48 -13.85
N LEU A 9 3.15 8.76 -12.92
CA LEU A 9 3.01 7.32 -13.03
C LEU A 9 2.24 7.04 -14.32
N ASP A 10 2.76 6.17 -15.17
CA ASP A 10 2.02 5.76 -16.36
C ASP A 10 0.72 5.06 -15.95
N VAL A 11 -0.33 5.19 -16.76
CA VAL A 11 -1.64 4.60 -16.43
C VAL A 11 -1.52 3.08 -16.32
N ASP A 12 -0.72 2.44 -17.17
CA ASP A 12 -0.51 1.00 -17.12
C ASP A 12 0.21 0.57 -15.83
N ASP A 13 1.22 1.35 -15.41
CA ASP A 13 1.94 1.13 -14.15
C ASP A 13 1.03 1.34 -12.93
N ALA A 14 0.14 2.34 -12.99
CA ALA A 14 -0.82 2.62 -11.95
C ALA A 14 -1.86 1.50 -11.82
N VAL A 15 -2.36 0.95 -12.94
CA VAL A 15 -3.24 -0.21 -12.97
C VAL A 15 -2.54 -1.45 -12.39
N ALA A 16 -1.28 -1.68 -12.75
CA ALA A 16 -0.50 -2.77 -12.17
C ALA A 16 -0.34 -2.61 -10.65
N LEU A 17 -0.06 -1.40 -10.17
CA LEU A 17 0.07 -1.12 -8.74
C LEU A 17 -1.26 -1.31 -7.99
N VAL A 18 -2.40 -0.93 -8.57
CA VAL A 18 -3.74 -1.22 -8.03
C VAL A 18 -3.95 -2.73 -7.80
N ALA A 19 -3.52 -3.56 -8.75
CA ALA A 19 -3.64 -5.02 -8.65
C ALA A 19 -2.70 -5.60 -7.58
N VAL A 20 -1.47 -5.08 -7.47
CA VAL A 20 -0.52 -5.48 -6.42
C VAL A 20 -1.07 -5.15 -5.03
N LEU A 21 -1.58 -3.93 -4.83
CA LEU A 21 -2.16 -3.51 -3.56
C LEU A 21 -3.37 -4.37 -3.17
N ALA A 22 -4.26 -4.67 -4.12
CA ALA A 22 -5.41 -5.56 -3.87
C ALA A 22 -4.97 -6.99 -3.50
N THR A 23 -3.89 -7.47 -4.10
CA THR A 23 -3.34 -8.80 -3.79
C THR A 23 -2.77 -8.84 -2.38
N LEU A 24 -2.00 -7.82 -1.98
CA LEU A 24 -1.44 -7.71 -0.64
C LEU A 24 -2.54 -7.58 0.42
N GLU A 25 -3.56 -6.76 0.17
CA GLU A 25 -4.75 -6.65 1.02
C GLU A 25 -5.42 -8.02 1.22
N GLY A 26 -5.62 -8.78 0.13
CA GLY A 26 -6.20 -10.13 0.20
C GLY A 26 -5.33 -11.14 0.96
N LEU A 27 -4.01 -11.12 0.77
CA LEU A 27 -3.08 -12.00 1.48
C LEU A 27 -3.00 -11.68 2.98
N LEU A 28 -3.04 -10.39 3.33
CA LEU A 28 -3.07 -9.92 4.70
C LEU A 28 -4.40 -10.28 5.39
N ALA A 29 -5.53 -10.04 4.73
CA ALA A 29 -6.85 -10.42 5.25
C ALA A 29 -6.98 -11.94 5.44
N ALA A 30 -6.38 -12.74 4.55
CA ALA A 30 -6.35 -14.20 4.67
C ALA A 30 -5.31 -14.71 5.69
N ARG A 31 -4.52 -13.84 6.33
CA ARG A 31 -3.39 -14.19 7.20
C ARG A 31 -2.42 -15.19 6.57
N ARG A 32 -2.14 -15.00 5.27
CA ARG A 32 -1.26 -15.88 4.47
C ARG A 32 0.14 -15.32 4.30
N LEU A 33 0.43 -14.18 4.90
CA LEU A 33 1.76 -13.57 4.88
C LEU A 33 2.58 -14.01 6.10
N PRO A 34 3.88 -14.30 5.95
CA PRO A 34 4.80 -14.45 7.06
C PRO A 34 4.93 -13.16 7.88
N ASP A 35 5.18 -13.28 9.18
CA ASP A 35 5.33 -12.12 10.09
C ASP A 35 6.41 -11.11 9.61
N ALA A 36 7.48 -11.60 8.98
CA ALA A 36 8.52 -10.74 8.42
C ALA A 36 8.01 -9.86 7.26
N GLU A 37 7.10 -10.37 6.44
CA GLU A 37 6.50 -9.60 5.34
C GLU A 37 5.47 -8.60 5.87
N ILE A 38 4.70 -8.99 6.88
CA ILE A 38 3.75 -8.10 7.58
C ILE A 38 4.51 -6.93 8.21
N GLU A 39 5.64 -7.21 8.86
CA GLU A 39 6.48 -6.18 9.46
C GLU A 39 7.11 -5.25 8.41
N LEU A 40 7.49 -5.78 7.25
CA LEU A 40 7.94 -4.96 6.13
C LEU A 40 6.82 -4.01 5.65
N ILE A 41 5.61 -4.52 5.45
CA ILE A 41 4.44 -3.74 5.04
C ILE A 41 4.15 -2.65 6.08
N ARG A 42 4.16 -3.00 7.37
CA ARG A 42 3.98 -2.06 8.48
C ARG A 42 4.96 -0.90 8.39
N ARG A 43 6.27 -1.20 8.31
CA ARG A 43 7.30 -0.15 8.22
C ARG A 43 7.15 0.72 6.97
N SER A 44 6.82 0.13 5.83
CA SER A 44 6.61 0.90 4.60
C SER A 44 5.42 1.86 4.73
N LEU A 45 4.31 1.40 5.33
CA LEU A 45 3.14 2.25 5.58
C LEU A 45 3.41 3.31 6.66
N GLU A 46 4.13 2.97 7.72
CA GLU A 46 4.57 3.94 8.75
C GLU A 46 5.45 5.05 8.13
N GLN A 47 6.44 4.67 7.30
CA GLN A 47 7.29 5.62 6.59
C GLN A 47 6.52 6.50 5.61
N GLY A 48 5.52 5.94 4.94
CA GLY A 48 4.63 6.66 4.04
C GLY A 48 3.55 7.49 4.75
N GLY A 49 3.47 7.43 6.07
CA GLY A 49 2.41 8.08 6.86
C GLY A 49 1.01 7.49 6.64
N GLY A 50 0.92 6.25 6.15
CA GLY A 50 -0.32 5.53 5.92
C GLY A 50 -0.91 4.88 7.17
N VAL A 51 -0.08 4.61 8.19
CA VAL A 51 -0.48 4.07 9.50
C VAL A 51 0.37 4.64 10.63
N LEU A 52 -0.10 4.51 11.87
CA LEU A 52 0.67 4.83 13.08
C LEU A 52 1.61 3.68 13.46
N ALA A 53 2.62 4.01 14.27
CA ALA A 53 3.57 3.03 14.78
C ALA A 53 2.85 1.93 15.58
N GLY A 54 3.12 0.67 15.24
CA GLY A 54 2.55 -0.48 15.94
C GLY A 54 1.16 -0.92 15.44
N ALA A 55 0.74 -0.45 14.26
CA ALA A 55 -0.56 -0.79 13.68
C ALA A 55 -0.82 -2.30 13.60
N ASP A 56 -2.03 -2.73 13.92
CA ASP A 56 -2.41 -4.14 13.86
C ASP A 56 -2.76 -4.60 12.42
N HIS A 57 -3.15 -5.87 12.29
CA HIS A 57 -3.45 -6.47 10.99
C HIS A 57 -4.62 -5.81 10.26
N GLU A 58 -5.66 -5.41 11.01
CA GLU A 58 -6.86 -4.81 10.44
C GLU A 58 -6.56 -3.37 10.00
N GLU A 59 -5.79 -2.65 10.80
CA GLU A 59 -5.33 -1.29 10.46
C GLU A 59 -4.44 -1.30 9.21
N LEU A 60 -3.54 -2.28 9.08
CA LEU A 60 -2.72 -2.44 7.88
C LEU A 60 -3.56 -2.76 6.63
N ALA A 61 -4.57 -3.63 6.75
CA ALA A 61 -5.47 -3.95 5.64
C ALA A 61 -6.29 -2.71 5.21
N ALA A 62 -6.83 -1.97 6.19
CA ALA A 62 -7.56 -0.74 5.93
C ALA A 62 -6.69 0.32 5.24
N ALA A 63 -5.43 0.46 5.65
CA ALA A 63 -4.50 1.39 5.04
C ALA A 63 -4.14 1.02 3.58
N LEU A 64 -3.93 -0.27 3.29
CA LEU A 64 -3.74 -0.75 1.93
C LEU A 64 -4.98 -0.48 1.06
N SER A 65 -6.18 -0.74 1.59
CA SER A 65 -7.45 -0.47 0.90
C SER A 65 -7.62 1.02 0.60
N ALA A 66 -7.32 1.89 1.57
CA ALA A 66 -7.39 3.33 1.40
C ALA A 66 -6.37 3.85 0.38
N LEU A 67 -5.14 3.32 0.39
CA LEU A 67 -4.12 3.65 -0.60
C LEU A 67 -4.55 3.23 -2.01
N ASN A 68 -5.10 2.02 -2.15
CA ASN A 68 -5.62 1.52 -3.42
C ASN A 68 -6.79 2.36 -3.93
N GLY A 69 -7.71 2.76 -3.05
CA GLY A 69 -8.81 3.67 -3.36
C GLY A 69 -8.32 5.03 -3.87
N ARG A 70 -7.31 5.61 -3.22
CA ARG A 70 -6.69 6.87 -3.67
C ARG A 70 -6.03 6.73 -5.03
N LEU A 71 -5.30 5.64 -5.27
CA LEU A 71 -4.64 5.39 -6.55
C LEU A 71 -5.68 5.22 -7.69
N ARG A 72 -6.75 4.46 -7.45
CA ARG A 72 -7.85 4.31 -8.40
C ARG A 72 -8.52 5.64 -8.74
N ALA A 73 -8.73 6.49 -7.73
CA ALA A 73 -9.30 7.83 -7.92
C ALA A 73 -8.37 8.79 -8.71
N THR A 74 -7.09 8.48 -8.84
CA THR A 74 -6.15 9.27 -9.65
C THR A 74 -6.05 8.84 -11.12
N ILE A 75 -6.57 7.66 -11.47
CA ILE A 75 -6.54 7.11 -12.83
C ILE A 75 -7.92 7.04 -13.51
N GLY A 76 -9.00 7.28 -12.76
CA GLY A 76 -10.38 7.42 -13.27
C GLY A 76 -10.83 8.87 -13.29
#